data_AF-A0A5A7NGC4-F1
#
_entry.id   AF-A0A5A7NGC4-F1
#
_cell.length_a   1.000
_cell.length_b   1.000
_cell.length_c   1.000
_cell.angle_alpha   90.00
_cell.angle_beta   90.00
_cell.angle_gamma   90.00
#
_symmetry.space_group_name_H-M   'P 1'
#
loop_
_entity.id
_entity.type
_entity.pdbx_description
1 polymer ?
#
loop_
_entity_poly.entity_id
_entity_poly.type
_entity_poly.pdbx_seq_one_letter_code
_entity_poly.pdbx_strand_id
1 'polypeptide(L)'
;MRCLEAHRPDLVINGAAYTAVDKAETASEQAFAVNEQGAANLAKAVGASGARLIHISTDFVFSGTANTAYTPDARTHPLNIYGASKRAGEQAILHHIPDRALIVRTSWLYSVHGANFVKTMLKLMASRDQLSVVADQLGTPCWAKGLAHALWRLAEKPQNGILHWSDAGVASWYDFAVASWKKGWRLGCWTTRFPSAPSKASTIPLRPVALLFPFWTAQRLAEIRHHAGALANIPTPDAMCLFPTVRPISAKINKAGPKRDVNGIWKV
;
A
#
# COMPACT_ATOMS: atom_id res chain seq x y z
N MET A 1 -25.93 -12.99 -5.13
CA MET A 1 -26.67 -12.90 -6.41
C MET A 1 -27.78 -11.87 -6.34
N ARG A 2 -28.70 -11.93 -5.37
CA ARG A 2 -29.82 -10.96 -5.20
C ARG A 2 -29.47 -9.46 -5.38
N CYS A 3 -28.36 -8.98 -4.82
CA CYS A 3 -27.96 -7.57 -4.96
C CYS A 3 -27.59 -7.18 -6.40
N LEU A 4 -26.84 -8.05 -7.10
CA LEU A 4 -26.44 -7.83 -8.50
C LEU A 4 -27.65 -7.85 -9.44
N GLU A 5 -28.59 -8.77 -9.20
CA GLU A 5 -29.84 -8.84 -9.96
C GLU A 5 -30.73 -7.61 -9.73
N ALA A 6 -30.84 -7.16 -8.48
CA ALA A 6 -31.68 -6.02 -8.12
C ALA A 6 -31.15 -4.68 -8.65
N HIS A 7 -29.84 -4.47 -8.63
CA HIS A 7 -29.24 -3.17 -8.98
C HIS A 7 -28.66 -3.13 -10.39
N ARG A 8 -28.41 -4.29 -11.02
CA ARG A 8 -27.81 -4.43 -12.35
C ARG A 8 -26.64 -3.47 -12.60
N PRO A 9 -25.60 -3.46 -11.72
CA PRO A 9 -24.53 -2.49 -11.84
C PRO A 9 -23.66 -2.78 -13.07
N ASP A 10 -23.10 -1.74 -13.69
CA ASP A 10 -22.11 -1.90 -14.77
C ASP A 10 -20.72 -2.33 -14.24
N LEU A 11 -20.47 -2.09 -12.96
CA LEU A 11 -19.20 -2.34 -12.30
C LEU A 11 -19.38 -2.73 -10.84
N VAL A 12 -18.59 -3.70 -10.39
CA VAL A 12 -18.40 -4.02 -8.98
C VAL A 12 -16.97 -3.73 -8.56
N ILE A 13 -16.79 -3.07 -7.41
CA ILE A 13 -15.49 -2.90 -6.77
C ILE A 13 -15.45 -3.78 -5.52
N ASN A 14 -14.60 -4.81 -5.53
CA ASN A 14 -14.42 -5.70 -4.39
C ASN A 14 -13.25 -5.25 -3.51
N GLY A 15 -13.58 -4.58 -2.40
CA GLY A 15 -12.67 -4.28 -1.31
C GLY A 15 -12.80 -5.22 -0.09
N ALA A 16 -13.62 -6.26 -0.17
CA ALA A 16 -13.78 -7.23 0.92
C ALA A 16 -12.62 -8.23 0.92
N ALA A 17 -12.05 -8.48 2.10
CA ALA A 17 -10.98 -9.45 2.30
C ALA A 17 -10.85 -9.83 3.78
N TYR A 18 -10.29 -11.01 4.03
CA TYR A 18 -9.71 -11.36 5.32
C TYR A 18 -8.30 -10.76 5.38
N THR A 19 -8.12 -9.70 6.18
CA THR A 19 -6.88 -8.89 6.21
C THR A 19 -6.03 -9.09 7.47
N ALA A 20 -6.45 -9.97 8.39
CA ALA A 20 -5.69 -10.27 9.60
C ALA A 20 -4.53 -11.23 9.28
N VAL A 21 -3.46 -10.69 8.69
CA VAL A 21 -2.29 -11.43 8.17
C VAL A 21 -1.78 -12.49 9.13
N ASP A 22 -1.41 -12.10 10.36
CA ASP A 22 -0.81 -13.03 11.32
C ASP A 22 -1.80 -14.12 11.76
N LYS A 23 -3.10 -13.80 11.82
CA LYS A 23 -4.16 -14.77 12.17
C LYS A 23 -4.47 -15.73 11.02
N ALA A 24 -4.14 -15.38 9.78
CA ALA A 24 -4.40 -16.22 8.62
C ALA A 24 -3.63 -17.55 8.70
N GLU A 25 -2.46 -17.56 9.34
CA GLU A 25 -1.65 -18.77 9.52
C GLU A 25 -2.38 -19.86 10.31
N THR A 26 -3.14 -19.47 11.33
CA THR A 26 -3.93 -20.41 12.15
C THR A 26 -5.37 -20.56 11.66
N ALA A 27 -5.93 -19.55 11.00
CA ALA A 27 -7.30 -19.54 10.49
C ALA A 27 -7.32 -19.64 8.96
N SER A 28 -6.59 -20.62 8.41
CA SER A 28 -6.37 -20.73 6.96
C SER A 28 -7.68 -20.92 6.20
N GLU A 29 -8.56 -21.81 6.66
CA GLU A 29 -9.86 -22.08 6.04
C GLU A 29 -10.70 -20.79 5.92
N GLN A 30 -10.72 -19.95 6.97
CA GLN A 30 -11.43 -18.67 6.93
C GLN A 30 -10.79 -17.69 5.95
N ALA A 31 -9.45 -17.63 5.91
CA ALA A 31 -8.74 -16.79 4.96
C ALA A 31 -9.07 -17.18 3.50
N PHE A 32 -9.04 -18.47 3.18
CA PHE A 32 -9.41 -18.99 1.86
C PHE A 32 -10.90 -18.85 1.55
N ALA A 33 -11.79 -19.10 2.50
CA ALA A 33 -13.23 -18.92 2.32
C ALA A 33 -13.59 -17.48 1.92
N VAL A 34 -12.93 -16.48 2.53
CA VAL A 34 -13.17 -15.08 2.20
C VAL A 34 -12.40 -14.64 0.95
N ASN A 35 -11.09 -14.88 0.91
CA ASN A 35 -10.22 -14.30 -0.12
C ASN A 35 -10.28 -15.05 -1.45
N GLU A 36 -10.43 -16.37 -1.44
CA GLU A 36 -10.55 -17.19 -2.65
C GLU A 36 -12.01 -17.43 -3.00
N GLN A 37 -12.75 -18.15 -2.14
CA GLN A 37 -14.10 -18.59 -2.48
C GLN A 37 -15.06 -17.40 -2.61
N GLY A 38 -14.94 -16.39 -1.75
CA GLY A 38 -15.68 -15.14 -1.86
C GLY A 38 -15.42 -14.41 -3.18
N ALA A 39 -14.15 -14.34 -3.60
CA ALA A 39 -13.76 -13.76 -4.88
C ALA A 39 -14.29 -14.55 -6.07
N ALA A 40 -14.18 -15.89 -6.03
CA ALA A 40 -14.69 -16.79 -7.07
C ALA A 40 -16.22 -16.66 -7.22
N ASN A 41 -16.94 -16.64 -6.11
CA ASN A 41 -18.40 -16.47 -6.09
C ASN A 41 -18.81 -15.13 -6.69
N LEU A 42 -18.09 -14.06 -6.36
CA LEU A 42 -18.34 -12.74 -6.92
C LEU A 42 -18.07 -12.72 -8.43
N ALA A 43 -16.94 -13.30 -8.87
CA ALA A 43 -16.58 -13.39 -10.28
C ALA A 43 -17.65 -14.12 -11.11
N LYS A 44 -18.17 -15.26 -10.61
CA LYS A 44 -19.27 -15.99 -11.25
C LYS A 44 -20.54 -15.13 -11.36
N ALA A 45 -20.92 -14.47 -10.26
CA ALA A 45 -22.13 -13.64 -10.23
C ALA A 45 -22.02 -12.40 -11.14
N VAL A 46 -20.85 -11.75 -11.14
CA VAL A 46 -20.54 -10.63 -12.06
C VAL A 46 -20.57 -11.11 -13.50
N GLY A 47 -19.96 -12.27 -13.80
CA GLY A 47 -19.98 -12.88 -15.12
C GLY A 47 -21.38 -13.11 -15.68
N ALA A 48 -22.30 -13.59 -14.85
CA ALA A 48 -23.70 -13.79 -15.22
C ALA A 48 -24.46 -12.47 -15.48
N SER A 49 -24.10 -11.39 -14.78
CA SER A 49 -24.72 -10.07 -14.95
C SER A 49 -24.19 -9.26 -16.13
N GLY A 50 -23.03 -9.63 -16.69
CA GLY A 50 -22.33 -8.86 -17.71
C GLY A 50 -21.52 -7.66 -17.19
N ALA A 51 -21.55 -7.40 -15.88
CA ALA A 51 -20.79 -6.32 -15.27
C ALA A 51 -19.27 -6.53 -15.32
N ARG A 52 -18.51 -5.46 -15.07
CA ARG A 52 -17.06 -5.51 -14.83
C ARG A 52 -16.74 -5.73 -13.35
N LEU A 53 -15.54 -6.20 -13.05
CA LEU A 53 -15.03 -6.35 -11.69
C LEU A 53 -13.70 -5.63 -11.52
N ILE A 54 -13.58 -4.77 -10.50
CA ILE A 54 -12.30 -4.32 -9.96
C ILE A 54 -12.07 -5.05 -8.63
N HIS A 55 -10.96 -5.76 -8.48
CA HIS A 55 -10.61 -6.49 -7.27
C HIS A 55 -9.34 -5.96 -6.63
N ILE A 56 -9.41 -5.59 -5.35
CA ILE A 56 -8.23 -5.15 -4.60
C ILE A 56 -7.45 -6.36 -4.10
N SER A 57 -6.18 -6.44 -4.46
CA SER A 57 -5.24 -7.48 -4.03
C SER A 57 -4.03 -6.86 -3.31
N THR A 58 -2.99 -7.67 -3.10
CA THR A 58 -1.92 -7.40 -2.14
C THR A 58 -0.54 -7.64 -2.75
N ASP A 59 0.48 -6.98 -2.23
CA ASP A 59 1.89 -7.25 -2.49
C ASP A 59 2.37 -8.59 -1.91
N PHE A 60 1.62 -9.16 -0.96
CA PHE A 60 1.91 -10.45 -0.31
C PHE A 60 1.80 -11.66 -1.25
N VAL A 61 1.37 -11.46 -2.50
CA VAL A 61 1.44 -12.48 -3.55
C VAL A 61 2.88 -12.73 -4.02
N PHE A 62 3.83 -11.87 -3.66
CA PHE A 62 5.24 -11.98 -4.00
C PHE A 62 6.07 -12.53 -2.83
N SER A 63 7.27 -13.05 -3.15
CA SER A 63 8.22 -13.55 -2.16
C SER A 63 8.90 -12.45 -1.36
N GLY A 64 8.90 -11.23 -1.89
CA GLY A 64 9.61 -10.08 -1.32
C GLY A 64 11.13 -10.23 -1.24
N THR A 65 11.70 -11.09 -2.08
CA THR A 65 13.15 -11.36 -2.16
C THR A 65 13.83 -10.57 -3.29
N ALA A 66 13.07 -9.81 -4.08
CA ALA A 66 13.61 -9.02 -5.17
C ALA A 66 14.30 -7.75 -4.66
N ASN A 67 15.43 -7.41 -5.26
CA ASN A 67 16.13 -6.14 -5.01
C ASN A 67 15.61 -4.98 -5.87
N THR A 68 14.58 -5.24 -6.67
CA THR A 68 13.90 -4.28 -7.54
C THR A 68 12.39 -4.38 -7.32
N ALA A 69 11.67 -3.33 -7.70
CA ALA A 69 10.22 -3.34 -7.58
C ALA A 69 9.58 -4.33 -8.56
N TYR A 70 8.57 -5.06 -8.10
CA TYR A 70 7.82 -6.05 -8.86
C TYR A 70 6.92 -5.37 -9.89
N THR A 71 7.00 -5.84 -11.13
CA THR A 71 6.06 -5.48 -12.20
C THR A 71 4.77 -6.32 -12.10
N PRO A 72 3.65 -5.91 -12.73
CA PRO A 72 2.40 -6.67 -12.67
C PRO A 72 2.49 -8.10 -13.21
N ASP A 73 3.35 -8.32 -14.19
CA ASP A 73 3.66 -9.60 -14.84
C ASP A 73 4.69 -10.45 -14.08
N ALA A 74 5.30 -9.92 -13.02
CA ALA A 74 6.29 -10.66 -12.25
C ALA A 74 5.69 -11.94 -11.64
N ARG A 75 6.52 -13.00 -11.59
CA ARG A 75 6.11 -14.29 -11.03
C ARG A 75 5.76 -14.15 -9.54
N THR A 76 4.56 -14.60 -9.18
CA THR A 76 4.08 -14.64 -7.80
C THR A 76 4.62 -15.85 -7.04
N HIS A 77 4.97 -15.66 -5.77
CA HIS A 77 5.41 -16.71 -4.85
C HIS A 77 5.10 -16.29 -3.40
N PRO A 78 3.82 -16.37 -2.97
CA PRO A 78 3.42 -15.93 -1.64
C PRO A 78 4.10 -16.78 -0.55
N LEU A 79 4.60 -16.13 0.51
CA LEU A 79 5.27 -16.82 1.63
C LEU A 79 4.37 -17.14 2.83
N ASN A 80 3.14 -16.61 2.84
CA ASN A 80 2.21 -16.75 3.96
C ASN A 80 0.78 -17.04 3.47
N ILE A 81 -0.09 -17.51 4.37
CA ILE A 81 -1.45 -17.94 4.05
C ILE A 81 -2.32 -16.78 3.56
N TYR A 82 -2.11 -15.58 4.10
CA TYR A 82 -2.81 -14.39 3.60
C TYR A 82 -2.47 -14.11 2.12
N GLY A 83 -1.19 -14.11 1.77
CA GLY A 83 -0.73 -13.94 0.39
C GLY A 83 -1.21 -15.05 -0.53
N ALA A 84 -1.16 -16.30 -0.07
CA ALA A 84 -1.63 -17.46 -0.82
C ALA A 84 -3.13 -17.39 -1.10
N SER A 85 -3.95 -17.12 -0.09
CA SER A 85 -5.40 -17.00 -0.24
C SER A 85 -5.82 -15.82 -1.14
N LYS A 86 -5.13 -14.67 -1.04
CA LYS A 86 -5.35 -13.54 -1.96
C LYS A 86 -4.95 -13.89 -3.40
N ARG A 87 -3.84 -14.59 -3.60
CA ARG A 87 -3.40 -15.04 -4.93
C ARG A 87 -4.37 -16.05 -5.54
N ALA A 88 -4.90 -16.99 -4.74
CA ALA A 88 -5.92 -17.92 -5.20
C ALA A 88 -7.20 -17.19 -5.65
N GLY A 89 -7.61 -16.15 -4.92
CA GLY A 89 -8.69 -15.25 -5.35
C GLY A 89 -8.43 -14.55 -6.69
N GLU A 90 -7.21 -14.03 -6.91
CA GLU A 90 -6.82 -13.47 -8.21
C GLU A 90 -7.00 -14.48 -9.35
N GLN A 91 -6.51 -15.71 -9.14
CA GLN A 91 -6.58 -16.79 -10.12
C GLN A 91 -8.03 -17.20 -10.42
N ALA A 92 -8.87 -17.33 -9.39
CA ALA A 92 -10.27 -17.67 -9.54
C ALA A 92 -11.05 -16.59 -10.33
N ILE A 93 -10.77 -15.31 -10.07
CA ILE A 93 -11.37 -14.20 -10.83
C ILE A 93 -10.97 -14.27 -12.30
N LEU A 94 -9.67 -14.38 -12.58
CA LEU A 94 -9.14 -14.41 -13.95
C LEU A 94 -9.58 -15.67 -14.71
N HIS A 95 -9.82 -16.78 -14.01
CA HIS A 95 -10.38 -17.98 -14.63
C HIS A 95 -11.83 -17.77 -15.08
N HIS A 96 -12.64 -17.05 -14.31
CA HIS A 96 -14.07 -16.89 -14.60
C HIS A 96 -14.40 -15.71 -15.54
N ILE A 97 -13.70 -14.58 -15.42
CA ILE A 97 -14.02 -13.34 -16.14
C ILE A 97 -12.76 -12.55 -16.55
N PRO A 98 -11.79 -13.15 -17.27
CA PRO A 98 -10.51 -12.52 -17.58
C PRO A 98 -10.65 -11.18 -18.32
N ASP A 99 -11.57 -11.10 -19.28
CA ASP A 99 -11.74 -9.92 -20.14
C ASP A 99 -12.47 -8.75 -19.46
N ARG A 100 -13.09 -9.00 -18.30
CA ARG A 100 -13.91 -8.03 -17.55
C ARG A 100 -13.42 -7.77 -16.13
N ALA A 101 -12.30 -8.38 -15.74
CA ALA A 101 -11.72 -8.21 -14.42
C ALA A 101 -10.42 -7.41 -14.45
N LEU A 102 -10.33 -6.44 -13.55
CA LEU A 102 -9.12 -5.69 -13.24
C LEU A 102 -8.70 -5.96 -11.80
N ILE A 103 -7.52 -6.53 -11.61
CA ILE A 103 -6.94 -6.77 -10.29
C ILE A 103 -5.96 -5.63 -9.99
N VAL A 104 -6.14 -4.95 -8.86
CA VAL A 104 -5.25 -3.87 -8.41
C VAL A 104 -4.54 -4.31 -7.14
N ARG A 105 -3.26 -4.65 -7.24
CA ARG A 105 -2.42 -4.98 -6.07
C ARG A 105 -1.95 -3.68 -5.42
N THR A 106 -2.11 -3.60 -4.10
CA THR A 106 -1.63 -2.49 -3.27
C THR A 106 -0.80 -3.03 -2.11
N SER A 107 -0.06 -2.16 -1.44
CA SER A 107 0.71 -2.48 -0.24
C SER A 107 0.46 -1.45 0.87
N TRP A 108 0.70 -1.85 2.12
CA TRP A 108 0.80 -0.95 3.30
C TRP A 108 -0.32 0.10 3.40
N LEU A 109 -1.57 -0.35 3.21
CA LEU A 109 -2.73 0.52 3.17
C LEU A 109 -3.00 1.16 4.54
N TYR A 110 -3.18 2.47 4.59
CA TYR A 110 -3.57 3.20 5.80
C TYR A 110 -4.68 4.22 5.52
N SER A 111 -5.52 4.50 6.53
CA SER A 111 -6.63 5.45 6.39
C SER A 111 -7.08 6.04 7.73
N VAL A 112 -7.99 7.02 7.68
CA VAL A 112 -8.66 7.54 8.88
C VAL A 112 -9.69 6.56 9.47
N HIS A 113 -10.10 5.55 8.70
CA HIS A 113 -11.01 4.47 9.10
C HIS A 113 -10.22 3.18 9.40
N GLY A 114 -10.81 2.31 10.22
CA GLY A 114 -10.23 1.02 10.59
C GLY A 114 -8.92 1.11 11.41
N ALA A 115 -8.39 -0.04 11.81
CA ALA A 115 -7.06 -0.13 12.41
C ALA A 115 -5.99 -0.12 11.32
N ASN A 116 -4.86 0.55 11.57
CA ASN A 116 -3.71 0.55 10.67
C ASN A 116 -2.43 0.95 11.42
N PHE A 117 -1.29 0.78 10.76
CA PHE A 117 0.03 1.03 11.33
C PHE A 117 0.17 2.44 11.93
N VAL A 118 -0.27 3.49 11.21
CA VAL A 118 -0.16 4.88 11.68
C VAL A 118 -0.88 5.07 13.02
N LYS A 119 -2.12 4.59 13.13
CA LYS A 119 -2.88 4.67 14.39
C LYS A 119 -2.23 3.89 15.52
N THR A 120 -1.71 2.69 15.23
CA THR A 120 -0.97 1.89 16.21
C THR A 120 0.27 2.63 16.70
N MET A 121 1.05 3.23 15.78
CA MET A 121 2.24 4.00 16.13
C MET A 121 1.90 5.22 16.98
N LEU A 122 0.89 6.01 16.59
CA LEU A 122 0.45 7.17 17.38
C LEU A 122 0.02 6.76 18.79
N LYS A 123 -0.76 5.68 18.93
CA LYS A 123 -1.17 5.15 20.25
C LYS A 123 0.03 4.73 21.09
N LEU A 124 0.97 3.99 20.49
CA LEU A 124 2.16 3.51 21.21
C LEU A 124 3.07 4.67 21.64
N MET A 125 3.29 5.65 20.76
CA MET A 125 4.11 6.85 21.03
C MET A 125 3.51 7.73 22.14
N ALA A 126 2.18 7.71 22.32
CA ALA A 126 1.54 8.39 23.45
C ALA A 126 1.80 7.76 24.81
N SER A 127 2.17 6.47 24.82
CA SER A 127 2.15 5.63 26.02
C SER A 127 3.51 5.09 26.43
N ARG A 128 4.55 5.29 25.61
CA ARG A 128 5.88 4.71 25.81
C ARG A 128 6.97 5.71 25.48
N ASP A 129 7.99 5.73 26.32
CA ASP A 129 9.20 6.55 26.13
C ASP A 129 10.16 5.96 25.09
N GLN A 130 10.05 4.66 24.81
CA GLN A 130 10.85 3.97 23.79
C GLN A 130 10.02 2.93 23.01
N LEU A 131 10.28 2.85 21.70
CA LEU A 131 9.69 1.94 20.74
C LEU A 131 10.77 1.38 19.82
N SER A 132 10.68 0.08 19.56
CA SER A 132 11.48 -0.61 18.55
C SER A 132 10.63 -0.81 17.30
N VAL A 133 11.08 -0.28 16.16
CA VAL A 133 10.38 -0.42 14.87
C VAL A 133 11.34 -1.03 13.85
N VAL A 134 10.80 -1.91 13.00
CA VAL A 134 11.53 -2.64 11.96
C VAL A 134 12.07 -1.67 10.91
N ALA A 135 13.36 -1.76 10.61
CA ALA A 135 14.06 -0.83 9.70
C ALA A 135 14.58 -1.49 8.41
N ASP A 136 14.59 -2.82 8.32
CA ASP A 136 15.12 -3.61 7.19
C ASP A 136 14.04 -4.09 6.22
N GLN A 137 12.75 -3.93 6.58
CA GLN A 137 11.63 -4.19 5.69
C GLN A 137 11.23 -2.93 4.95
N LEU A 138 11.49 -2.91 3.64
CA LEU A 138 11.12 -1.81 2.75
C LEU A 138 9.74 -2.03 2.13
N GLY A 139 9.09 -0.93 1.81
CA GLY A 139 7.79 -0.92 1.16
C GLY A 139 7.41 0.50 0.77
N THR A 140 6.14 0.65 0.37
CA THR A 140 5.59 1.96 0.05
C THR A 140 4.25 2.12 0.74
N PRO A 141 4.14 2.97 1.78
CA PRO A 141 2.87 3.30 2.41
C PRO A 141 1.85 3.75 1.36
N CYS A 142 0.61 3.27 1.43
CA CYS A 142 -0.43 3.63 0.48
C CYS A 142 -1.64 4.25 1.20
N TRP A 143 -1.98 5.49 0.86
CA TRP A 143 -3.15 6.13 1.43
C TRP A 143 -4.44 5.63 0.77
N ALA A 144 -5.35 5.07 1.56
CA ALA A 144 -6.60 4.49 1.04
C ALA A 144 -7.46 5.48 0.25
N LYS A 145 -7.42 6.78 0.59
CA LYS A 145 -8.13 7.80 -0.19
C LYS A 145 -7.52 7.95 -1.60
N GLY A 146 -6.20 7.95 -1.70
CA GLY A 146 -5.49 7.99 -2.99
C GLY A 146 -5.83 6.77 -3.85
N LEU A 147 -5.79 5.57 -3.26
CA LEU A 147 -6.24 4.34 -3.92
C LEU A 147 -7.69 4.44 -4.39
N ALA A 148 -8.63 4.90 -3.55
CA ALA A 148 -10.03 5.04 -3.92
C ALA A 148 -10.24 5.96 -5.13
N HIS A 149 -9.52 7.09 -5.18
CA HIS A 149 -9.55 7.97 -6.35
C HIS A 149 -9.00 7.28 -7.60
N ALA A 150 -7.92 6.51 -7.49
CA ALA A 150 -7.36 5.75 -8.61
C ALA A 150 -8.34 4.68 -9.12
N LEU A 151 -8.97 3.92 -8.22
CA LEU A 151 -9.99 2.93 -8.58
C LEU A 151 -11.19 3.57 -9.27
N TRP A 152 -11.61 4.76 -8.83
CA TRP A 152 -12.68 5.50 -9.49
C TRP A 152 -12.31 5.94 -10.92
N ARG A 153 -11.06 6.38 -11.13
CA ARG A 153 -10.58 6.69 -12.48
C ARG A 153 -10.50 5.46 -13.38
N LEU A 154 -10.14 4.30 -12.83
CA LEU A 154 -10.15 3.02 -13.54
C LEU A 154 -11.58 2.52 -13.81
N ALA A 155 -12.55 2.90 -12.99
CA ALA A 155 -13.96 2.63 -13.27
C ALA A 155 -14.44 3.34 -14.55
N GLU A 156 -14.02 4.59 -14.74
CA GLU A 156 -14.35 5.44 -15.89
C GLU A 156 -13.72 4.95 -17.20
N LYS A 157 -12.56 4.27 -17.13
CA LYS A 157 -11.82 3.77 -18.30
C LYS A 157 -11.67 2.25 -18.23
N PRO A 158 -12.54 1.47 -18.91
CA PRO A 158 -12.49 0.02 -18.87
C PRO A 158 -11.12 -0.54 -19.21
N GLN A 159 -10.56 -1.28 -18.25
CA GLN A 159 -9.33 -2.03 -18.37
C GLN A 159 -9.53 -3.41 -17.73
N ASN A 160 -8.68 -4.36 -18.12
CA ASN A 160 -8.64 -5.70 -17.57
C ASN A 160 -7.19 -6.12 -17.29
N GLY A 161 -7.02 -7.26 -16.64
CA GLY A 161 -5.71 -7.78 -16.25
C GLY A 161 -5.29 -7.34 -14.85
N ILE A 162 -3.98 -7.14 -14.65
CA ILE A 162 -3.39 -6.89 -13.34
C ILE A 162 -2.62 -5.58 -13.37
N LEU A 163 -2.87 -4.71 -12.40
CA LEU A 163 -2.16 -3.46 -12.17
C LEU A 163 -1.66 -3.38 -10.73
N HIS A 164 -0.65 -2.53 -10.55
CA HIS A 164 -0.10 -2.18 -9.25
C HIS A 164 -0.41 -0.72 -8.93
N TRP A 165 -0.86 -0.47 -7.71
CA TRP A 165 -1.04 0.87 -7.15
C TRP A 165 -0.39 0.98 -5.78
N SER A 166 0.49 1.96 -5.63
CA SER A 166 0.99 2.46 -4.35
C SER A 166 1.21 3.97 -4.49
N ASP A 167 1.38 4.68 -3.36
CA ASP A 167 1.93 6.03 -3.44
C ASP A 167 3.39 5.98 -3.94
N ALA A 168 4.02 7.13 -4.15
CA ALA A 168 5.42 7.19 -4.59
C ALA A 168 6.40 7.08 -3.41
N GLY A 169 7.59 6.53 -3.69
CA GLY A 169 8.70 6.48 -2.75
C GLY A 169 8.91 5.11 -2.11
N VAL A 170 9.94 5.03 -1.28
CA VAL A 170 10.35 3.82 -0.54
C VAL A 170 10.58 4.22 0.91
N ALA A 171 10.06 3.43 1.84
CA ALA A 171 10.21 3.64 3.26
C ALA A 171 10.31 2.30 3.99
N SER A 172 11.08 2.26 5.07
CA SER A 172 10.93 1.20 6.08
C SER A 172 9.76 1.50 7.02
N TRP A 173 9.34 0.51 7.84
CA TRP A 173 8.37 0.76 8.90
C TRP A 173 8.88 1.82 9.89
N TYR A 174 10.19 1.83 10.17
CA TYR A 174 10.84 2.85 10.97
C TYR A 174 10.70 4.24 10.35
N ASP A 175 11.01 4.40 9.06
CA ASP A 175 10.86 5.67 8.36
C ASP A 175 9.40 6.16 8.40
N PHE A 176 8.45 5.24 8.25
CA PHE A 176 7.03 5.55 8.30
C PHE A 176 6.57 5.96 9.71
N ALA A 177 7.09 5.33 10.76
CA ALA A 177 6.85 5.72 12.15
C ALA A 177 7.43 7.12 12.46
N VAL A 178 8.66 7.39 12.05
CA VAL A 178 9.31 8.72 12.15
C VAL A 178 8.47 9.79 11.44
N ALA A 179 8.03 9.51 10.21
CA ALA A 179 7.19 10.42 9.45
C ALA A 179 5.86 10.73 10.14
N SER A 180 5.21 9.70 10.70
CA SER A 180 3.95 9.82 11.44
C SER A 180 4.12 10.73 12.67
N TRP A 181 5.18 10.51 13.45
CA TRP A 181 5.48 11.35 14.60
C TRP A 181 5.80 12.80 14.20
N LYS A 182 6.66 13.02 13.21
CA LYS A 182 6.99 14.38 12.71
C LYS A 182 5.75 15.14 12.29
N LYS A 183 4.76 14.46 11.68
CA LYS A 183 3.48 15.08 11.33
C LYS A 183 2.69 15.45 12.57
N GLY A 184 2.54 14.55 13.55
CA GLY A 184 1.86 14.85 14.81
C GLY A 184 2.53 15.99 15.58
N TRP A 185 3.86 16.04 15.60
CA TRP A 185 4.63 17.10 16.26
C TRP A 185 4.33 18.47 15.66
N ARG A 186 4.34 18.57 14.33
CA ARG A 186 3.99 19.81 13.60
C ARG A 186 2.54 20.24 13.80
N LEU A 187 1.64 19.29 14.09
CA LEU A 187 0.24 19.58 14.40
C LEU A 187 0.02 19.91 15.88
N GLY A 188 1.07 19.97 16.69
CA GLY A 188 0.96 20.23 18.13
C GLY A 188 0.35 19.08 18.92
N CYS A 189 0.27 17.88 18.35
CA CYS A 189 -0.33 16.72 19.02
C CYS A 189 0.59 16.09 20.08
N TRP A 190 1.86 16.49 20.14
CA TRP A 190 2.88 15.90 21.02
C TRP A 190 3.74 16.99 21.65
N THR A 191 4.05 16.85 22.94
CA THR A 191 4.97 17.72 23.70
C THR A 191 6.30 17.02 24.02
N THR A 192 6.41 15.72 23.77
CA THR A 192 7.58 14.89 24.08
C THR A 192 8.39 14.47 22.84
N ARG A 193 9.70 14.28 23.05
CA ARG A 193 10.69 13.88 22.03
C ARG A 193 10.33 12.52 21.41
N PHE A 194 10.71 12.28 20.16
CA PHE A 194 10.40 11.04 19.46
C PHE A 194 10.92 9.81 20.23
N PRO A 195 10.04 8.89 20.68
CA PRO A 195 10.41 7.82 21.57
C PRO A 195 10.86 6.58 20.80
N SER A 196 11.66 6.66 19.73
CA SER A 196 12.07 5.42 19.04
C SER A 196 13.52 5.37 18.63
N ALA A 197 14.08 4.16 18.73
CA ALA A 197 15.40 3.79 18.26
C ALA A 197 15.24 2.73 17.14
N PRO A 198 16.07 2.77 16.08
CA PRO A 198 16.03 1.74 15.06
C PRO A 198 16.45 0.38 15.65
N SER A 199 15.62 -0.65 15.45
CA SER A 199 15.95 -2.02 15.83
C SER A 199 16.63 -2.74 14.66
N LYS A 200 17.75 -3.43 14.93
CA LYS A 200 18.42 -4.34 13.98
C LYS A 200 17.82 -5.75 13.92
N ALA A 201 16.87 -6.08 14.81
CA ALA A 201 16.36 -7.43 14.94
C ALA A 201 14.82 -7.43 15.00
N SER A 202 14.18 -8.03 14.00
CA SER A 202 12.78 -8.41 14.09
C SER A 202 12.68 -9.71 14.90
N THR A 203 12.13 -9.66 16.12
CA THR A 203 11.50 -10.83 16.76
C THR A 203 10.13 -11.13 16.17
N ILE A 204 9.66 -10.26 15.26
CA ILE A 204 8.47 -10.43 14.43
C ILE A 204 8.89 -11.24 13.19
N PRO A 205 8.12 -12.26 12.76
CA PRO A 205 8.46 -13.00 11.55
C PRO A 205 8.70 -12.04 10.38
N LEU A 206 9.81 -12.25 9.67
CA LEU A 206 10.20 -11.47 8.50
C LEU A 206 9.00 -11.35 7.55
N ARG A 207 8.51 -10.13 7.34
CA ARG A 207 7.49 -9.88 6.32
C ARG A 207 8.21 -9.66 4.99
N PRO A 208 7.79 -10.33 3.91
CA PRO A 208 8.41 -10.16 2.60
C PRO A 208 8.35 -8.68 2.16
N VAL A 209 9.49 -8.19 1.63
CA VAL A 209 9.66 -6.82 1.12
C VAL A 209 9.21 -6.78 -0.33
N ALA A 210 7.99 -6.30 -0.59
CA ALA A 210 7.47 -6.19 -1.95
C ALA A 210 7.23 -4.71 -2.30
N LEU A 211 8.24 -4.11 -2.94
CA LEU A 211 8.02 -2.85 -3.65
C LEU A 211 7.21 -3.15 -4.91
N LEU A 212 6.04 -2.53 -5.03
CA LEU A 212 5.24 -2.62 -6.25
C LEU A 212 5.66 -1.50 -7.19
N PHE A 213 5.95 -1.82 -8.45
CA PHE A 213 6.18 -0.80 -9.48
C PHE A 213 4.83 -0.16 -9.85
N PRO A 214 4.55 1.12 -9.53
CA PRO A 214 3.24 1.71 -9.79
C PRO A 214 2.97 1.81 -11.29
N PHE A 215 1.78 1.43 -11.73
CA PHE A 215 1.37 1.53 -13.15
C PHE A 215 1.58 2.94 -13.74
N TRP A 216 1.31 3.98 -12.95
CA TRP A 216 1.43 5.38 -13.36
C TRP A 216 2.86 5.92 -13.40
N THR A 217 3.85 5.21 -12.86
CA THR A 217 5.25 5.65 -12.94
C THR A 217 5.91 5.30 -14.27
N ALA A 218 5.35 4.37 -15.06
CA ALA A 218 5.93 3.89 -16.32
C ALA A 218 5.34 4.57 -17.58
N GLN A 219 4.08 5.01 -17.56
CA GLN A 219 3.48 5.67 -18.73
C GLN A 219 3.86 7.15 -18.81
N ARG A 220 4.95 7.41 -19.55
CA ARG A 220 5.37 8.67 -20.18
C ARG A 220 5.44 9.91 -19.28
N LEU A 221 6.57 10.03 -18.58
CA LEU A 221 7.12 11.32 -18.12
C LEU A 221 7.29 12.37 -19.25
N ALA A 222 7.21 11.96 -20.53
CA ALA A 222 7.30 12.83 -21.71
C ALA A 222 5.97 13.49 -22.12
N GLU A 223 4.80 12.91 -21.81
CA GLU A 223 3.50 13.46 -22.26
C GLU A 223 2.93 14.54 -21.33
N ILE A 224 3.40 14.61 -20.09
CA ILE A 224 2.95 15.58 -19.08
C ILE A 224 3.30 17.04 -19.46
N ARG A 225 4.25 17.28 -20.39
CA ARG A 225 4.56 18.64 -20.85
C ARG A 225 3.48 19.27 -21.74
N HIS A 226 2.63 18.48 -22.39
CA HIS A 226 1.68 19.00 -23.38
C HIS A 226 0.28 19.32 -22.83
N HIS A 227 -0.03 18.99 -21.57
CA HIS A 227 -1.37 19.15 -20.98
C HIS A 227 -1.38 20.02 -19.71
N ALA A 228 -0.49 21.02 -19.63
CA ALA A 228 -0.48 21.99 -18.54
C ALA A 228 -1.82 22.73 -18.36
N GLY A 229 -2.64 22.85 -19.41
CA GLY A 229 -3.95 23.52 -19.36
C GLY A 229 -5.11 22.67 -18.83
N ALA A 230 -5.06 21.34 -18.96
CA ALA A 230 -6.15 20.45 -18.54
C ALA A 230 -6.10 20.11 -17.02
N LEU A 231 -4.97 20.39 -16.37
CA LEU A 231 -4.77 20.23 -14.93
C LEU A 231 -5.29 21.43 -14.12
N ALA A 232 -5.68 22.54 -14.75
CA ALA A 232 -6.15 23.75 -14.06
C ALA A 232 -7.50 23.55 -13.33
N ASN A 233 -8.29 22.54 -13.73
CA ASN A 233 -9.59 22.21 -13.13
C ASN A 233 -9.59 20.91 -12.33
N ILE A 234 -8.44 20.26 -12.17
CA ILE A 234 -8.26 19.31 -11.07
C ILE A 234 -7.96 20.19 -9.87
N PRO A 235 -8.71 20.09 -8.75
CA PRO A 235 -8.37 20.86 -7.56
C PRO A 235 -6.89 20.64 -7.30
N THR A 236 -6.15 21.75 -7.37
CA THR A 236 -4.73 21.80 -7.06
C THR A 236 -4.53 21.06 -5.72
N PRO A 237 -3.42 20.33 -5.55
CA PRO A 237 -3.10 19.70 -4.27
C PRO A 237 -2.74 20.77 -3.23
N ASP A 238 -3.73 21.58 -2.84
CA ASP A 238 -3.76 22.32 -1.59
C ASP A 238 -4.07 21.39 -0.40
N ALA A 239 -4.39 20.12 -0.70
CA ALA A 239 -4.00 18.99 0.14
C ALA A 239 -2.62 18.48 -0.31
N MET A 240 -1.61 19.32 -0.11
CA MET A 240 -0.20 19.05 -0.38
C MET A 240 0.17 17.59 -0.05
N CYS A 241 0.91 16.96 -0.95
CA CYS A 241 1.80 15.85 -0.65
C CYS A 241 2.27 15.93 0.82
N LEU A 242 1.98 14.90 1.62
CA LEU A 242 2.51 14.80 2.99
C LEU A 242 4.06 14.76 3.03
N PHE A 243 4.70 14.74 1.86
CA PHE A 243 6.13 14.65 1.65
C PHE A 243 6.55 15.52 0.43
N PRO A 244 6.80 16.82 0.59
CA PRO A 244 7.73 17.49 -0.30
C PRO A 244 9.15 17.13 0.18
N THR A 245 10.02 16.78 -0.77
CA THR A 245 11.46 16.48 -0.64
C THR A 245 11.86 15.05 -0.23
N VAL A 246 11.91 14.15 -1.21
CA VAL A 246 13.06 13.24 -1.35
C VAL A 246 13.80 13.70 -2.61
N ARG A 247 14.96 14.35 -2.43
CA ARG A 247 15.83 14.68 -3.57
C ARG A 247 16.57 13.40 -3.99
N PRO A 248 16.81 13.18 -5.29
CA PRO A 248 17.75 12.17 -5.74
C PRO A 248 19.15 12.52 -5.20
N ILE A 249 19.84 11.52 -4.64
CA ILE A 249 21.23 11.65 -4.22
C ILE A 249 22.09 11.78 -5.47
N SER A 250 22.39 13.02 -5.87
CA SER A 250 23.52 13.33 -6.75
C SER A 250 24.59 14.08 -5.96
N ALA A 251 25.83 13.67 -6.17
CA ALA A 251 27.03 13.94 -5.39
C ALA A 251 27.33 15.42 -5.03
N LYS A 252 28.14 15.53 -3.96
CA LYS A 252 28.87 16.69 -3.39
C LYS A 252 28.15 17.47 -2.27
N ILE A 253 28.35 17.01 -1.03
CA ILE A 253 28.15 17.83 0.18
C ILE A 253 29.51 18.40 0.59
N ASN A 254 29.60 19.73 0.54
CA ASN A 254 30.71 20.52 1.07
C ASN A 254 30.64 20.56 2.61
N LYS A 255 31.81 20.57 3.24
CA LYS A 255 32.05 20.32 4.68
C LYS A 255 31.49 21.42 5.60
N ALA A 256 30.44 21.11 6.35
CA ALA A 256 30.21 21.59 7.73
C ALA A 256 28.94 20.92 8.31
N GLY A 257 29.10 19.72 8.88
CA GLY A 257 28.08 19.07 9.73
C GLY A 257 28.41 19.24 11.21
N PRO A 258 27.48 18.93 12.14
CA PRO A 258 27.65 19.23 13.56
C PRO A 258 28.75 18.36 14.17
N LYS A 259 29.62 18.97 14.98
CA LYS A 259 30.75 18.28 15.63
C LYS A 259 30.28 17.55 16.90
N ARG A 260 30.76 16.31 17.06
CA ARG A 260 30.60 15.46 18.25
C ARG A 260 31.43 16.01 19.41
N ASP A 261 30.93 15.92 20.64
CA ASP A 261 31.80 15.95 21.82
C ASP A 261 32.28 14.54 22.20
N VAL A 262 33.28 14.49 23.08
CA VAL A 262 34.03 13.29 23.47
C VAL A 262 33.18 12.20 24.16
N ASN A 263 31.91 12.49 24.48
CA ASN A 263 30.99 11.53 25.10
C ASN A 263 29.86 11.07 24.17
N GLY A 264 29.90 11.43 22.88
CA GLY A 264 28.94 10.93 21.88
C GLY A 264 27.51 11.46 22.02
N ILE A 265 27.31 12.55 22.77
CA ILE A 265 26.00 13.19 22.95
C ILE A 265 25.84 14.31 21.91
N TRP A 266 24.71 14.33 21.20
CA TRP A 266 24.30 15.48 20.41
C TRP A 266 23.78 16.57 21.36
N LYS A 267 24.58 17.61 21.60
CA LYS A 267 24.06 18.85 22.20
C LYS A 267 23.30 19.65 21.14
N VAL A 268 22.07 20.02 21.47
CA VAL A 268 21.42 21.25 20.99
C VAL A 268 21.40 22.20 22.17
#